data_AF-A0A924GKF9-F1
#
_entry.id   AF-A0A924GKF9-F1
#
_cell.length_a   1.000
_cell.length_b   1.000
_cell.length_c   1.000
_cell.angle_alpha   90.00
_cell.angle_beta   90.00
_cell.angle_gamma   90.00
#
_symmetry.space_group_name_H-M   'P 1'
#
loop_
_entity.id
_entity.type
_entity.pdbx_description
1 polymer ?
#
loop_
_entity_poly.entity_id
_entity_poly.type
_entity_poly.pdbx_seq_one_letter_code
_entity_poly.pdbx_strand_id
1 'polypeptide(L)'
;MPGGTKSAPGPLTKAMTAIMRERMGRDGITKTALAAAVGISRPQVQKILTDQKRIDIEQMDEIFWALGLDARAEFLKAEAQTSDRHAEPSWKITPL
;
A
#
# COMPACT_ATOMS: atom_id res chain seq x y z
N MET A 1 9.64 -27.35 2.78
CA MET A 1 10.66 -26.31 3.01
C MET A 1 10.04 -25.24 3.91
N PRO A 2 10.72 -24.76 4.96
CA PRO A 2 10.21 -23.64 5.73
C PRO A 2 10.30 -22.40 4.85
N GLY A 3 9.19 -22.03 4.22
CA GLY A 3 9.10 -20.78 3.46
C GLY A 3 9.33 -19.64 4.44
N GLY A 4 10.38 -18.84 4.21
CA GLY A 4 10.73 -17.71 5.07
C GLY A 4 9.47 -16.90 5.39
N THR A 5 9.22 -16.71 6.69
CA THR A 5 8.10 -15.91 7.18
C THR A 5 8.17 -14.54 6.51
N LYS A 6 7.25 -14.27 5.56
CA LYS A 6 7.17 -12.98 4.89
C LYS A 6 7.01 -11.91 5.97
N SER A 7 8.01 -11.04 6.13
CA SER A 7 7.95 -9.95 7.10
C SER A 7 6.72 -9.09 6.83
N ALA A 8 6.04 -8.68 7.89
CA ALA A 8 4.85 -7.84 7.84
C ALA A 8 5.07 -6.59 6.94
N PRO A 9 4.01 -6.04 6.33
CA PRO A 9 4.13 -4.82 5.53
C PRO A 9 4.77 -3.68 6.33
N GLY A 10 5.67 -2.96 5.67
CA GLY A 10 6.40 -1.85 6.27
C GLY A 10 5.50 -0.62 6.51
N PRO A 11 6.01 0.40 7.21
CA PRO A 11 5.24 1.60 7.58
C PRO A 11 4.58 2.30 6.38
N LEU A 12 5.29 2.44 5.26
CA LEU A 12 4.74 3.06 4.05
C LEU A 12 3.55 2.28 3.48
N THR A 13 3.65 0.96 3.39
CA THR A 13 2.54 0.14 2.90
C THR A 13 1.31 0.31 3.78
N LYS A 14 1.49 0.38 5.10
CA LYS A 14 0.39 0.62 6.06
C LYS A 14 -0.22 2.02 5.90
N ALA A 15 0.59 3.03 5.63
CA ALA A 15 0.11 4.39 5.36
C ALA A 15 -0.71 4.43 4.06
N MET A 16 -0.23 3.79 2.99
CA MET A 16 -0.95 3.70 1.72
C MET A 16 -2.28 2.95 1.86
N THR A 17 -2.33 1.81 2.56
CA THR A 17 -3.58 1.07 2.80
C THR A 17 -4.55 1.84 3.70
N ALA A 18 -4.05 2.67 4.62
CA ALA A 18 -4.88 3.58 5.40
C ALA A 18 -5.57 4.63 4.51
N ILE A 19 -4.85 5.23 3.56
CA ILE A 19 -5.40 6.17 2.57
C ILE A 19 -6.51 5.50 1.75
N MET A 20 -6.25 4.28 1.26
CA MET A 20 -7.27 3.50 0.52
C MET A 20 -8.54 3.28 1.36
N ARG A 21 -8.39 2.83 2.62
CA ARG A 21 -9.51 2.58 3.54
C ARG A 21 -10.31 3.86 3.80
N GLU A 22 -9.61 4.96 4.03
CA GLU A 22 -10.23 6.24 4.28
C GLU A 22 -11.04 6.70 3.06
N ARG A 23 -10.46 6.63 1.86
CA ARG A 23 -11.16 6.97 0.62
C ARG A 23 -12.39 6.11 0.39
N MET A 24 -12.26 4.79 0.57
CA MET A 24 -13.40 3.87 0.48
C MET A 24 -14.50 4.19 1.49
N GLY A 25 -14.13 4.55 2.72
CA GLY A 25 -15.08 4.93 3.77
C GLY A 25 -15.83 6.24 3.45
N ARG A 26 -15.13 7.25 2.91
CA ARG A 26 -15.74 8.52 2.52
C ARG A 26 -16.72 8.37 1.34
N ASP A 27 -16.35 7.55 0.34
CA ASP A 27 -17.12 7.42 -0.90
C ASP A 27 -18.13 6.25 -0.86
N GLY A 28 -18.23 5.52 0.26
CA GLY A 28 -19.11 4.36 0.40
C GLY A 28 -18.73 3.17 -0.50
N ILE A 29 -17.49 3.09 -0.95
CA ILE A 29 -17.01 2.04 -1.85
C ILE A 29 -16.85 0.73 -1.09
N THR A 30 -17.55 -0.31 -1.53
CA THR A 30 -17.44 -1.63 -0.92
C THR A 30 -16.20 -2.38 -1.43
N LYS A 31 -15.69 -3.32 -0.62
CA LYS A 31 -14.57 -4.20 -1.01
C LYS A 31 -14.91 -5.05 -2.23
N THR A 32 -16.18 -5.41 -2.41
CA THR A 32 -16.65 -6.17 -3.57
C THR A 32 -16.63 -5.31 -4.83
N ALA A 33 -17.04 -4.04 -4.73
CA ALA A 33 -16.98 -3.11 -5.85
C ALA A 33 -15.53 -2.84 -6.27
N LEU A 34 -14.63 -2.58 -5.32
CA LEU A 34 -13.21 -2.39 -5.61
C LEU A 34 -12.56 -3.63 -6.24
N ALA A 35 -12.89 -4.82 -5.71
CA ALA A 35 -12.44 -6.10 -6.27
C ALA A 35 -12.84 -6.27 -7.75
N ALA A 36 -14.09 -5.93 -8.07
CA ALA A 36 -14.59 -6.00 -9.45
C ALA A 36 -13.91 -4.97 -10.37
N ALA A 37 -13.65 -3.75 -9.87
CA ALA A 37 -13.00 -2.69 -10.64
C ALA A 37 -11.54 -3.01 -10.99
N VAL A 38 -10.81 -3.68 -10.08
CA VAL A 38 -9.37 -3.97 -10.21
C VAL A 38 -9.13 -5.40 -10.74
N GLY A 39 -10.16 -6.22 -10.89
CA GLY A 39 -10.01 -7.59 -11.39
C GLY A 39 -9.33 -8.56 -10.40
N ILE A 40 -9.36 -8.25 -9.10
CA ILE A 40 -8.82 -9.13 -8.04
C ILE A 40 -9.91 -9.65 -7.12
N SER A 41 -9.66 -10.79 -6.46
CA SER A 41 -10.66 -11.39 -5.57
C SER A 41 -10.95 -10.51 -4.34
N ARG A 42 -12.22 -10.48 -3.87
CA ARG A 42 -12.59 -9.79 -2.62
C ARG A 42 -11.72 -10.19 -1.41
N PRO A 43 -11.40 -11.48 -1.18
CA PRO A 43 -10.49 -11.87 -0.10
C PRO A 43 -9.07 -11.30 -0.26
N GLN A 44 -8.60 -11.10 -1.49
CA GLN A 44 -7.32 -10.45 -1.75
C GLN A 44 -7.38 -8.96 -1.40
N VAL A 45 -8.43 -8.24 -1.80
CA VAL A 45 -8.65 -6.84 -1.39
C VAL A 45 -8.68 -6.73 0.13
N GLN A 46 -9.41 -7.61 0.81
CA GLN A 46 -9.46 -7.63 2.28
C GLN A 46 -8.05 -7.75 2.87
N LYS A 47 -7.24 -8.71 2.41
CA LYS A 47 -5.88 -8.94 2.92
C LYS A 47 -4.94 -7.77 2.67
N ILE A 48 -5.08 -7.09 1.52
CA ILE A 48 -4.32 -5.87 1.21
C ILE A 48 -4.71 -4.77 2.20
N LEU A 49 -6.00 -4.48 2.34
CA LEU A 49 -6.48 -3.41 3.21
C LEU A 49 -6.14 -3.66 4.69
N THR A 50 -6.11 -4.92 5.15
CA THR A 50 -5.74 -5.26 6.54
C THR A 50 -4.24 -5.49 6.75
N ASP A 51 -3.39 -5.09 5.81
CA ASP A 51 -1.93 -5.23 5.91
C ASP A 51 -1.46 -6.69 6.11
N GLN A 52 -2.24 -7.66 5.63
CA GLN A 52 -1.91 -9.09 5.67
C GLN A 52 -1.22 -9.56 4.38
N LYS A 53 -1.33 -8.78 3.30
CA LYS A 53 -0.67 -9.06 2.01
C LYS A 53 0.07 -7.81 1.55
N ARG A 54 1.31 -8.00 1.06
CA ARG A 54 2.03 -6.93 0.35
C ARG A 54 1.34 -6.66 -0.98
N ILE A 55 1.20 -5.39 -1.28
CA ILE A 55 0.74 -4.91 -2.58
C ILE A 55 1.96 -4.74 -3.49
N ASP A 56 1.86 -5.18 -4.73
CA ASP A 56 2.84 -4.82 -5.76
C ASP A 56 2.50 -3.42 -6.33
N ILE A 57 3.42 -2.85 -7.10
CA ILE A 57 3.28 -1.47 -7.58
C ILE A 57 2.12 -1.37 -8.59
N GLU A 58 1.93 -2.37 -9.44
CA GLU A 58 0.85 -2.39 -10.42
C GLU A 58 -0.53 -2.47 -9.74
N GLN A 59 -0.73 -3.37 -8.78
CA GLN A 59 -1.97 -3.46 -8.00
C GLN A 59 -2.22 -2.17 -7.21
N MET A 60 -1.17 -1.53 -6.73
CA MET A 60 -1.30 -0.23 -6.07
C MET A 60 -1.81 0.81 -7.06
N ASP A 61 -1.18 0.95 -8.23
CA ASP A 61 -1.60 1.91 -9.24
C ASP A 61 -3.05 1.67 -9.69
N GLU A 62 -3.43 0.43 -9.98
CA GLU A 62 -4.80 0.06 -10.36
C GLU A 62 -5.83 0.37 -9.27
N ILE A 63 -5.52 0.07 -8.00
CA ILE A 63 -6.40 0.40 -6.87
C ILE A 63 -6.54 1.91 -6.71
N PHE A 64 -5.44 2.66 -6.80
CA PHE A 64 -5.48 4.12 -6.68
C PHE A 64 -6.28 4.74 -7.82
N TRP A 65 -6.07 4.27 -9.05
CA TRP A 65 -6.84 4.69 -10.20
C TRP A 65 -8.34 4.39 -10.04
N ALA A 66 -8.70 3.18 -9.60
CA ALA A 66 -10.09 2.78 -9.36
C ALA A 66 -10.77 3.60 -8.23
N LEU A 67 -9.98 4.11 -7.28
CA LEU A 67 -10.44 4.99 -6.21
C LEU A 67 -10.40 6.49 -6.60
N GLY A 68 -10.01 6.82 -7.82
CA GLY A 68 -9.87 8.21 -8.28
C GLY A 68 -8.83 8.98 -7.45
N LEU A 69 -7.72 8.32 -7.10
CA LEU A 69 -6.58 8.89 -6.40
C LEU A 69 -5.40 9.03 -7.36
N ASP A 70 -4.62 10.08 -7.18
CA ASP A 70 -3.30 10.20 -7.82
C ASP A 70 -2.28 9.41 -7.00
N ALA A 71 -1.83 8.28 -7.54
CA ALA A 71 -0.86 7.40 -6.90
C ALA A 71 0.43 8.12 -6.52
N ARG A 72 0.92 9.06 -7.34
CA ARG A 72 2.14 9.83 -7.05
C ARG A 72 1.93 10.77 -5.88
N ALA A 73 0.83 11.54 -5.90
CA ALA A 73 0.55 12.52 -4.85
C ALA A 73 0.36 11.84 -3.49
N GLU A 74 -0.40 10.73 -3.45
CA GLU A 74 -0.65 10.02 -2.21
C GLU A 74 0.58 9.24 -1.72
N PHE A 75 1.43 8.74 -2.62
CA PHE A 75 2.72 8.17 -2.24
C PHE A 75 3.60 9.19 -1.52
N LEU A 76 3.74 10.39 -2.07
CA LEU A 76 4.53 11.47 -1.45
C LEU A 76 3.97 11.86 -0.08
N LYS A 77 2.63 11.90 0.05
CA LYS A 77 1.96 12.17 1.32
C LYS A 77 2.21 11.06 2.35
N ALA A 78 2.11 9.80 1.96
CA ALA A 78 2.39 8.66 2.81
C ALA A 78 3.87 8.59 3.21
N GLU A 79 4.78 8.94 2.31
CA GLU A 79 6.20 9.07 2.58
C GLU A 79 6.47 10.17 3.61
N ALA A 80 5.88 11.36 3.45
CA ALA A 80 6.02 12.45 4.41
C ALA A 80 5.54 12.06 5.82
N GLN A 81 4.45 11.28 5.92
CA GLN A 81 3.92 10.75 7.18
C GLN A 81 4.78 9.66 7.81
N THR A 82 5.64 9.02 7.02
CA THR A 82 6.48 7.90 7.46
C THR A 82 7.96 8.24 7.38
N SER A 83 8.29 9.52 7.27
CA SER A 83 9.65 10.04 7.07
C SER A 83 10.60 9.63 8.20
N ASP A 84 10.10 9.53 9.43
CA ASP A 84 10.83 9.05 10.61
C ASP A 84 11.34 7.59 10.50
N ARG A 85 10.91 6.82 9.49
CA ARG A 85 11.35 5.41 9.31
C ARG A 85 12.76 5.27 8.74
N HIS A 86 13.30 6.33 8.17
CA HIS A 86 14.65 6.31 7.62
C HIS A 86 15.64 6.65 8.74
N ALA A 87 16.06 5.63 9.50
CA ALA A 87 17.30 5.73 10.26
C ALA A 87 18.44 6.03 9.28
N GLU A 88 19.41 6.84 9.71
CA GLU A 88 20.58 7.17 8.89
C GLU A 88 21.15 5.90 8.23
N PRO A 89 21.46 5.93 6.93
CA PRO A 89 22.00 4.77 6.25
C PRO A 89 23.26 4.29 6.97
N SER A 90 23.23 3.09 7.54
CA SER A 90 24.38 2.48 8.23
C SER A 90 25.52 2.08 7.29
N TRP A 91 25.36 2.32 5.99
CA TRP A 91 26.33 2.00 4.96
C TRP A 91 27.10 3.26 4.57
N LYS A 92 28.43 3.20 4.72
CA LYS A 92 29.32 4.28 4.27
C LYS A 92 29.35 4.27 2.74
N ILE A 93 28.88 5.33 2.13
CA ILE A 93 29.07 5.57 0.69
C ILE A 93 30.53 5.96 0.50
N THR A 94 31.34 5.07 -0.09
CA THR A 94 32.66 5.45 -0.59
C THR A 94 32.46 6.01 -2.01
N PRO A 95 32.67 7.31 -2.26
CA PRO A 95 32.60 7.85 -3.62
C PRO A 95 33.67 7.16 -4.49
N LEU A 96 33.30 6.85 -5.73
CA LEU A 96 34.18 6.30 -6.76
C LEU A 96 35.23 7.33 -7.20
#